data_AF-A0AAV4DH56-F1
#
_entry.id   AF-A0AAV4DH56-F1
#
_cell.length_a   1.000
_cell.length_b   1.000
_cell.length_c   1.000
_cell.angle_alpha   90.00
_cell.angle_beta   90.00
_cell.angle_gamma   90.00
#
_symmetry.space_group_name_H-M   'P 1'
#
loop_
_entity.id
_entity.type
_entity.pdbx_description
1 polymer ?
#
loop_
_entity_poly.entity_id
_entity_poly.type
_entity_poly.pdbx_seq_one_letter_code
_entity_poly.pdbx_strand_id
1 'polypeptide(L)' 'MYGCEAWTISKQIQNKLEATEMWFLRRMPRIPWTAKKTNERVLNEANKRRSLVRTIRKRQATFLGQ' A
#
# COMPACT_ATOMS: atom_id res chain seq x y z
N MET A 1 7.32 -0.19 -24.80
CA MET A 1 7.62 -1.31 -23.88
C MET A 1 7.41 -0.92 -22.41
N TYR A 2 6.34 -0.20 -22.06
CA TYR A 2 6.05 0.21 -20.67
C TYR A 2 4.68 -0.26 -20.16
N GLY A 3 3.75 -0.58 -21.07
CA GLY A 3 2.38 -0.96 -20.69
C GLY A 3 2.26 -2.36 -20.06
N CYS A 4 3.08 -3.32 -20.49
CA CYS A 4 2.97 -4.71 -20.02
C CYS A 4 3.51 -4.89 -18.59
N GLU A 5 4.58 -4.17 -18.21
CA GLU A 5 5.16 -4.21 -16.85
C GLU A 5 4.28 -3.48 -15.82
N ALA A 6 3.49 -2.50 -16.25
CA ALA A 6 2.57 -1.77 -15.39
C ALA A 6 1.29 -2.56 -15.05
N TRP A 7 0.96 -3.57 -15.86
CA TRP A 7 -0.25 -4.38 -15.68
C TRP A 7 -0.06 -5.46 -14.59
N THR A 8 1.09 -6.13 -14.58
CA THR A 8 1.36 -7.21 -13.61
C THR A 8 2.00 -6.66 -12.34
N ILE A 9 1.25 -6.64 -11.23
CA ILE A 9 1.82 -6.28 -9.92
C ILE A 9 2.75 -7.39 -9.45
N SER A 10 4.05 -7.21 -9.71
CA SER A 10 5.09 -8.08 -9.18
C SER A 10 5.21 -7.95 -7.66
N LYS A 11 5.83 -8.95 -7.02
CA LYS A 11 6.10 -8.92 -5.56
C LYS A 11 6.92 -7.69 -5.15
N GLN A 12 7.84 -7.23 -6.00
CA GLN A 12 8.61 -6.01 -5.75
C GLN A 12 7.73 -4.75 -5.78
N ILE A 13 6.83 -4.63 -6.74
CA ILE A 13 5.89 -3.51 -6.81
C ILE A 13 4.92 -3.55 -5.63
N GLN A 14 4.44 -4.75 -5.25
CA GLN A 14 3.61 -4.93 -4.07
C GLN A 14 4.31 -4.42 -2.80
N ASN A 15 5.55 -4.83 -2.56
CA ASN A 15 6.33 -4.37 -1.40
C ASN A 15 6.54 -2.85 -1.40
N LYS A 16 6.80 -2.26 -2.57
CA LYS A 16 6.92 -0.80 -2.72
C LYS A 16 5.61 -0.11 -2.38
N LEU A 17 4.47 -0.60 -2.89
CA LEU A 17 3.15 -0.05 -2.61
C LEU A 17 2.79 -0.14 -1.13
N GLU A 18 3.08 -1.26 -0.47
CA GLU A 18 2.86 -1.41 0.97
C GLU A 18 3.75 -0.45 1.78
N ALA A 19 5.02 -0.27 1.40
CA ALA A 19 5.91 0.70 2.03
C ALA A 19 5.39 2.14 1.85
N THR A 20 4.90 2.47 0.65
CA THR A 20 4.27 3.76 0.34
C THR A 20 3.00 3.98 1.18
N GLU A 21 2.11 2.98 1.29
CA GLU A 21 0.91 3.04 2.14
C GLU A 21 1.29 3.29 3.61
N MET A 22 2.32 2.59 4.12
CA MET A 22 2.83 2.81 5.48
C MET A 22 3.45 4.19 5.68
N TRP A 23 4.15 4.73 4.67
CA TRP A 23 4.70 6.08 4.73
C TRP A 23 3.60 7.14 4.88
N PHE A 24 2.53 7.02 4.09
CA PHE A 24 1.36 7.89 4.20
C PHE A 24 0.70 7.79 5.59
N LEU A 25 0.51 6.57 6.10
CA LEU A 25 -0.08 6.32 7.42
C LEU A 25 0.78 6.81 8.59
N ARG A 26 2.10 6.92 8.42
CA ARG A 26 2.98 7.55 9.42
C ARG A 26 2.94 9.08 9.32
N ARG A 27 2.86 9.61 8.11
CA ARG A 27 2.96 11.05 7.84
C ARG A 27 1.67 11.81 8.17
N MET A 28 0.50 11.25 7.88
CA MET A 28 -0.81 11.87 8.20
C MET A 28 -0.98 12.19 9.70
N PRO A 29 -0.78 11.23 10.62
CA PRO A 29 -0.82 11.50 12.06
C PRO A 29 0.47 12.09 12.63
N ARG A 30 1.46 12.46 11.79
CA ARG A 30 2.79 12.94 12.21
C ARG A 30 3.48 12.00 13.22
N ILE A 31 3.37 10.69 13.04
CA ILE A 31 4.06 9.73 13.91
C ILE A 31 5.57 9.95 13.74
N PRO A 32 6.30 10.32 14.82
CA PRO A 32 7.72 10.56 14.72
C PRO A 32 8.44 9.26 14.38
N TRP A 33 9.40 9.34 13.47
CA TRP A 33 10.20 8.18 13.06
C TRP A 33 11.02 7.61 14.24
N THR A 34 11.34 8.45 15.22
CA THR A 34 12.06 8.09 16.46
C THR A 34 11.25 7.19 17.39
N ALA A 35 9.92 7.17 17.29
CA ALA A 35 9.08 6.32 18.13
C ALA A 35 9.27 4.82 17.87
N LYS A 36 10.03 4.43 16.82
CA LYS A 36 10.34 3.03 16.45
C LYS A 36 9.11 2.11 16.49
N LYS A 37 7.93 2.64 16.15
CA LYS A 37 6.67 1.87 16.15
C LYS A 37 6.68 0.84 15.02
N THR A 38 6.28 -0.38 15.34
CA THR A 38 6.06 -1.46 14.37
C THR A 38 4.93 -1.10 13.42
N ASN A 39 4.94 -1.67 12.21
CA ASN A 39 3.92 -1.39 11.20
C ASN A 39 2.51 -1.75 11.65
N GLU A 40 2.35 -2.83 12.40
CA GLU A 40 1.07 -3.27 12.97
C GLU A 40 0.51 -2.26 13.96
N ARG A 41 1.38 -1.69 14.82
CA ARG A 41 0.97 -0.69 15.80
C ARG A 41 0.54 0.61 15.12
N VAL A 42 1.24 1.02 14.06
CA VAL A 42 0.84 2.17 13.22
C VAL A 42 -0.53 1.93 12.58
N LEU A 43 -0.79 0.73 12.06
CA LEU A 43 -2.08 0.38 11.46
C LEU A 43 -3.21 0.42 12.50
N ASN A 44 -2.98 -0.13 13.69
CA ASN A 44 -3.95 -0.14 14.77
C ASN A 44 -4.28 1.28 15.26
N GLU A 45 -3.25 2.12 15.44
CA GLU A 45 -3.41 3.51 15.88
C GLU A 45 -4.10 4.39 14.84
N ALA A 46 -3.82 4.16 13.55
CA ALA A 46 -4.55 4.81 12.46
C ALA A 46 -5.97 4.25 12.26
N ASN A 47 -6.32 3.15 12.95
CA ASN A 47 -7.53 2.35 12.72
C ASN A 47 -7.74 2.01 11.23
N LYS A 48 -6.66 1.65 10.54
CA LYS A 48 -6.66 1.31 9.11
C LYS A 48 -6.12 -0.10 8.89
N ARG A 49 -6.66 -0.78 7.89
CA ARG A 49 -6.11 -2.03 7.34
C ARG A 49 -5.45 -1.72 5.99
N ARG A 50 -4.38 -2.45 5.67
CA ARG A 50 -3.76 -2.39 4.33
C ARG A 50 -4.81 -2.71 3.28
N SER A 51 -5.03 -1.77 2.36
CA SER A 51 -6.12 -1.86 1.39
C SER A 51 -5.72 -1.38 0.00
N LEU A 52 -4.58 -0.67 -0.13
CA LEU A 52 -4.13 -0.09 -1.39
C LEU A 52 -3.92 -1.15 -2.47
N VAL A 53 -3.11 -2.17 -2.18
CA VAL A 53 -2.83 -3.27 -3.13
C VAL A 53 -4.12 -4.00 -3.51
N ARG A 54 -5.01 -4.26 -2.55
CA ARG A 54 -6.30 -4.93 -2.79
C ARG A 54 -7.19 -4.09 -3.70
N THR A 55 -7.23 -2.78 -3.48
CA THR A 55 -8.02 -1.84 -4.28
C THR A 55 -7.49 -1.76 -5.71
N ILE A 56 -6.17 -1.71 -5.89
CA ILE A 56 -5.56 -1.70 -7.23
C ILE A 56 -5.88 -3.00 -7.97
N ARG A 57 -5.70 -4.16 -7.32
CA ARG A 57 -6.07 -5.47 -7.93
C ARG A 57 -7.54 -5.53 -8.31
N LYS A 58 -8.44 -5.04 -7.44
CA LYS A 58 -9.88 -4.98 -7.74
C LYS A 58 -10.15 -4.12 -8.97
N ARG A 59 -9.53 -2.94 -9.06
CA ARG A 59 -9.69 -2.04 -10.22
C ARG A 59 -9.14 -2.66 -11.50
N GLN A 60 -8.02 -3.38 -11.43
CA GLN A 60 -7.48 -4.14 -12.56
C GLN A 60 -8.47 -5.22 -13.03
N ALA A 61 -9.05 -5.98 -12.10
CA ALA A 61 -10.07 -6.99 -12.43
C ALA A 61 -11.31 -6.36 -13.07
N THR A 62 -11.84 -5.27 -12.50
CA THR A 62 -13.00 -4.56 -13.06
C THR A 62 -12.71 -3.97 -14.45
N PHE A 63 -11.49 -3.46 -14.69
CA PHE A 63 -11.10 -2.97 -16.01
C PHE A 63 -11.07 -4.08 -17.06
N LEU A 64 -10.74 -5.31 -16.68
CA LEU A 64 -10.80 -6.48 -17.54
C LEU A 64 -12.22 -7.03 -17.76
N GLY A 65 -13.24 -6.44 -17.14
CA GLY A 65 -14.63 -6.89 -17.28
C GLY A 65 -14.95 -8.19 -16.53
N GLN A 66 -14.16 -8.54 -15.50
CA GLN A 66 -14.49 -9.61 -14.55
C GLN A 66 -15.33 -9.12 -13.37
#